data_AF-A0A7X3Y906-F1
#
_entry.id   AF-A0A7X3Y906-F1
#
_cell.length_a   1.000
_cell.length_b   1.000
_cell.length_c   1.000
_cell.angle_alpha   90.00
_cell.angle_beta   90.00
_cell.angle_gamma   90.00
#
_symmetry.space_group_name_H-M   'P 1'
#
loop_
_entity.id
_entity.type
_entity.pdbx_description
1 polymer ?
#
loop_
_entity_poly.entity_id
_entity_poly.type
_entity_poly.pdbx_seq_one_letter_code
_entity_poly.pdbx_strand_id
1 'polypeptide(L)'
;LALWRGDIPGWPLERFEDATGLKLTWEGSLKEDLPPMPRFLNRLLALPIAEQNQLFAELEDRIAAGIEQAMEAGTYEVGVETVQADSLAAAGRETLYRHPGSGAATELVEIVRRDRLEPTSADAALEIGKDTHGGPVLVVNARSNRAAVVLPAPSGLFDDGGVQERIRLLRPAGRDTMARAELDASNWRKAAEAEWRSLWDAEIAGLPSHRESRFWLAAGLLLPVWDRLPAENMRVRRLRTDDGEALIGRVLDFEQVRAVRSAFGLGGGPAMTGAEAFEAVMGRGAALTLTNGWRLARRRIMGADRVEIEGPVDTDTAVLKRMGCTVEIVSWRTRVFAPGPDLLERVIQRWPLAA
;
A
#
# COMPACT_ATOMS: atom_id res chain seq x y z
N LEU A 1 -19.05 -7.22 -14.31
CA LEU A 1 -18.65 -8.59 -13.91
C LEU A 1 -19.46 -9.11 -12.73
N ALA A 2 -19.55 -8.41 -11.59
CA ALA A 2 -20.34 -8.83 -10.42
C ALA A 2 -21.80 -9.19 -10.73
N LEU A 3 -22.50 -8.33 -11.47
CA LEU A 3 -23.87 -8.59 -11.96
C LEU A 3 -23.98 -9.85 -12.83
N TRP A 4 -22.96 -10.10 -13.66
CA TRP A 4 -22.94 -11.25 -14.57
C TRP A 4 -22.71 -12.58 -13.83
N ARG A 5 -21.91 -12.56 -12.75
CA ARG A 5 -21.69 -13.72 -11.88
C ARG A 5 -22.81 -13.96 -10.86
N GLY A 6 -23.73 -13.00 -10.71
CA GLY A 6 -24.80 -13.07 -9.71
C GLY A 6 -24.33 -12.75 -8.29
N ASP A 7 -23.22 -12.03 -8.15
CA ASP A 7 -22.59 -11.72 -6.85
C ASP A 7 -23.37 -10.67 -6.03
N ILE A 8 -24.46 -10.11 -6.57
CA ILE A 8 -25.26 -9.06 -5.93
C ILE A 8 -26.54 -9.67 -5.34
N PRO A 9 -26.68 -9.73 -4.00
CA PRO A 9 -27.85 -10.32 -3.36
C PRO A 9 -29.16 -9.68 -3.83
N GLY A 10 -30.10 -10.50 -4.29
CA GLY A 10 -31.41 -10.03 -4.78
C GLY A 10 -31.40 -9.46 -6.20
N TRP A 11 -30.25 -9.36 -6.87
CA TRP A 11 -30.11 -8.87 -8.24
C TRP A 11 -29.46 -9.90 -9.16
N PRO A 12 -30.19 -10.98 -9.51
CA PRO A 12 -29.76 -11.84 -10.61
C PRO A 12 -29.75 -11.03 -11.92
N LEU A 13 -28.87 -11.39 -12.84
CA LEU A 13 -28.66 -10.68 -14.10
C LEU A 13 -29.96 -10.45 -14.87
N GLU A 14 -30.83 -11.46 -14.93
CA GLU A 14 -32.13 -11.39 -15.63
C GLU A 14 -33.01 -10.29 -15.06
N ARG A 15 -33.17 -10.25 -13.72
CA ARG A 15 -33.92 -9.17 -13.04
C ARG A 15 -33.31 -7.80 -13.34
N PHE A 16 -31.99 -7.70 -13.35
CA PHE A 16 -31.30 -6.45 -13.63
C PHE A 16 -31.57 -5.96 -15.07
N GLU A 17 -31.46 -6.83 -16.07
CA GLU A 17 -31.74 -6.49 -17.47
C GLU A 17 -33.21 -6.10 -17.67
N ASP A 18 -34.13 -6.82 -17.03
CA ASP A 18 -35.57 -6.55 -17.12
C ASP A 18 -35.94 -5.20 -16.47
N ALA A 19 -35.39 -4.91 -15.29
CA ALA A 19 -35.68 -3.68 -14.55
C ALA A 19 -35.05 -2.43 -15.19
N THR A 20 -33.86 -2.56 -15.78
CA THR A 20 -33.10 -1.42 -16.34
C THR A 20 -33.29 -1.25 -17.85
N GLY A 21 -33.81 -2.27 -18.54
CA GLY A 21 -33.88 -2.33 -20.00
C GLY A 21 -32.50 -2.41 -20.68
N LEU A 22 -31.44 -2.65 -19.91
CA LEU A 22 -30.08 -2.84 -20.45
C LEU A 22 -29.90 -4.30 -20.88
N LYS A 23 -29.19 -4.50 -21.98
CA LYS A 23 -28.79 -5.84 -22.46
C LYS A 23 -27.28 -5.97 -22.35
N LEU A 24 -26.84 -6.64 -21.29
CA LEU A 24 -25.43 -6.83 -20.91
C LEU A 24 -24.85 -8.12 -21.48
N THR A 25 -25.70 -9.09 -21.87
CA THR A 25 -25.27 -10.36 -22.44
C THR A 25 -25.65 -10.55 -23.91
N TRP A 26 -24.86 -11.38 -24.60
CA TRP A 26 -25.13 -11.89 -25.93
C TRP A 26 -24.63 -13.33 -26.00
N GLU A 27 -25.47 -14.27 -26.47
CA GLU A 27 -25.11 -15.69 -26.65
C GLU A 27 -24.44 -16.37 -25.42
N GLY A 28 -24.88 -16.01 -24.21
CA GLY A 28 -24.36 -16.59 -22.96
C GLY A 28 -23.05 -15.97 -22.46
N SER A 29 -22.48 -15.00 -23.18
CA SER A 29 -21.32 -14.23 -22.74
C SER A 29 -21.68 -12.76 -22.47
N LEU A 30 -20.83 -12.07 -21.70
CA LEU A 30 -20.91 -10.63 -21.54
C LEU A 30 -20.59 -9.96 -22.89
N LYS A 31 -21.34 -8.92 -23.26
CA LYS A 31 -21.02 -8.12 -24.45
C LYS A 31 -19.68 -7.42 -24.29
N GLU A 32 -18.91 -7.37 -25.38
CA GLU A 32 -17.69 -6.56 -25.44
C GLU A 32 -17.99 -5.06 -25.38
N ASP A 33 -19.05 -4.63 -26.07
CA ASP A 33 -19.52 -3.24 -26.05
C ASP A 33 -20.60 -3.04 -24.98
N LEU A 34 -20.16 -2.78 -23.76
CA LEU A 34 -21.03 -2.46 -22.63
C LEU A 34 -21.57 -1.02 -22.75
N PRO A 35 -22.80 -0.75 -22.23
CA PRO A 35 -23.34 0.60 -22.23
C PRO A 35 -22.37 1.57 -21.51
N PRO A 36 -22.12 2.78 -22.07
CA PRO A 36 -21.22 3.74 -21.46
C PRO A 36 -21.76 4.18 -20.09
N MET A 37 -20.86 4.54 -19.17
CA MET A 37 -21.23 4.82 -17.77
C MET A 37 -22.40 5.81 -17.59
N PRO A 38 -22.50 6.93 -18.33
CA PRO A 38 -23.66 7.81 -18.22
C PRO A 38 -24.98 7.13 -18.55
N ARG A 39 -24.99 6.24 -19.56
CA ARG A 39 -26.18 5.47 -19.94
C ARG A 39 -26.51 4.43 -18.87
N PHE A 40 -25.51 3.77 -18.30
CA PHE A 40 -25.70 2.81 -17.22
C PHE A 40 -26.32 3.48 -15.98
N LEU A 41 -25.70 4.57 -15.50
CA LEU A 41 -26.17 5.31 -14.32
C LEU A 41 -27.58 5.87 -14.51
N ASN A 42 -27.89 6.42 -15.69
CA ASN A 42 -29.24 6.94 -15.97
C ASN A 42 -30.32 5.85 -15.92
N ARG A 43 -29.98 4.58 -16.13
CA ARG A 43 -30.94 3.47 -16.00
C ARG A 43 -31.07 2.99 -14.57
N LEU A 44 -29.99 3.01 -13.78
CA LEU A 44 -30.05 2.76 -12.35
C LEU A 44 -30.89 3.82 -11.63
N LEU A 45 -30.69 5.11 -11.97
CA LEU A 45 -31.42 6.24 -11.38
C LEU A 45 -32.93 6.26 -11.70
N ALA A 46 -33.38 5.41 -12.62
CA ALA A 46 -34.79 5.28 -12.98
C ALA A 46 -35.53 4.21 -12.14
N LEU A 47 -34.82 3.43 -11.31
CA LEU A 47 -35.41 2.39 -10.46
C LEU A 47 -36.13 3.01 -9.24
N PRO A 48 -36.99 2.26 -8.53
CA PRO A 48 -37.48 2.66 -7.21
C PRO A 48 -36.34 2.97 -6.22
N ILE A 49 -36.51 3.97 -5.35
CA ILE A 49 -35.46 4.48 -4.45
C ILE A 49 -34.81 3.37 -3.58
N ALA A 50 -35.61 2.44 -3.06
CA ALA A 50 -35.09 1.33 -2.26
C ALA A 50 -34.14 0.40 -3.04
N GLU A 51 -34.47 0.17 -4.32
CA GLU A 51 -33.68 -0.65 -5.24
C GLU A 51 -32.42 0.07 -5.71
N GLN A 52 -32.50 1.39 -5.95
CA GLN A 52 -31.34 2.25 -6.19
C GLN A 52 -30.35 2.15 -5.03
N ASN A 53 -30.80 2.39 -3.80
CA ASN A 53 -29.93 2.41 -2.63
C ASN A 53 -29.17 1.09 -2.44
N GLN A 54 -29.81 -0.05 -2.71
CA GLN A 54 -29.17 -1.35 -2.63
C GLN A 54 -28.06 -1.54 -3.68
N LEU A 55 -28.33 -1.16 -4.94
CA LEU A 55 -27.35 -1.29 -6.03
C LEU A 55 -26.21 -0.27 -5.90
N PHE A 56 -26.50 0.95 -5.41
CA PHE A 56 -25.49 1.97 -5.17
C PHE A 56 -24.60 1.63 -3.97
N ALA A 57 -25.13 1.08 -2.88
CA ALA A 57 -24.30 0.62 -1.76
C ALA A 57 -23.28 -0.44 -2.22
N GLU A 58 -23.72 -1.43 -3.00
CA GLU A 58 -22.83 -2.46 -3.54
C GLU A 58 -21.80 -1.89 -4.54
N LEU A 59 -22.19 -0.91 -5.36
CA LEU A 59 -21.29 -0.22 -6.28
C LEU A 59 -20.26 0.61 -5.52
N GLU A 60 -20.68 1.35 -4.50
CA GLU A 60 -19.83 2.18 -3.64
C GLU A 60 -18.82 1.33 -2.89
N ASP A 61 -19.24 0.20 -2.31
CA ASP A 61 -18.34 -0.73 -1.63
C ASP A 61 -17.28 -1.30 -2.58
N ARG A 62 -17.65 -1.59 -3.82
CA ARG A 62 -16.71 -2.07 -4.85
C ARG A 62 -15.80 -0.99 -5.38
N ILE A 63 -16.29 0.24 -5.53
CA ILE A 63 -15.45 1.40 -5.87
C ILE A 63 -14.47 1.66 -4.73
N ALA A 64 -14.93 1.64 -3.48
CA ALA A 64 -14.08 1.79 -2.30
C ALA A 64 -13.03 0.68 -2.25
N ALA A 65 -13.42 -0.58 -2.44
CA ALA A 65 -12.48 -1.71 -2.50
C ALA A 65 -11.50 -1.58 -3.68
N GLY A 66 -11.95 -1.13 -4.85
CA GLY A 66 -11.11 -0.92 -6.02
C GLY A 66 -10.15 0.26 -5.87
N ILE A 67 -10.58 1.34 -5.24
CA ILE A 67 -9.72 2.48 -4.87
C ILE A 67 -8.72 2.02 -3.82
N GLU A 68 -9.13 1.30 -2.77
CA GLU A 68 -8.23 0.75 -1.76
C GLU A 68 -7.22 -0.21 -2.40
N GLN A 69 -7.64 -1.10 -3.30
CA GLN A 69 -6.74 -1.97 -4.07
C GLN A 69 -5.80 -1.18 -4.98
N ALA A 70 -6.27 -0.14 -5.66
CA ALA A 70 -5.43 0.70 -6.50
C ALA A 70 -4.49 1.58 -5.68
N MET A 71 -4.87 1.97 -4.47
CA MET A 71 -4.00 2.66 -3.51
C MET A 71 -2.94 1.70 -2.96
N GLU A 72 -3.33 0.49 -2.55
CA GLU A 72 -2.44 -0.59 -2.09
C GLU A 72 -1.46 -1.02 -3.21
N ALA A 73 -1.94 -1.12 -4.46
CA ALA A 73 -1.12 -1.44 -5.62
C ALA A 73 -0.32 -0.24 -6.16
N GLY A 74 -0.53 0.96 -5.60
CA GLY A 74 0.12 2.19 -6.04
C GLY A 74 -0.38 2.78 -7.37
N THR A 75 -1.33 2.13 -8.05
CA THR A 75 -1.84 2.47 -9.39
C THR A 75 -2.95 3.54 -9.43
N TYR A 76 -3.45 4.00 -8.28
CA TYR A 76 -4.48 5.05 -8.25
C TYR A 76 -3.91 6.41 -8.71
N GLU A 77 -4.42 6.99 -9.79
CA GLU A 77 -3.93 8.26 -10.34
C GLU A 77 -5.00 9.36 -10.26
N VAL A 78 -4.79 10.35 -9.39
CA VAL A 78 -5.57 11.59 -9.34
C VAL A 78 -4.72 12.69 -9.99
N GLY A 79 -4.80 12.87 -11.30
CA GLY A 79 -4.26 14.03 -12.03
C GLY A 79 -2.98 14.71 -11.47
N VAL A 80 -2.97 16.05 -11.44
CA VAL A 80 -1.92 16.84 -10.76
C VAL A 80 -2.42 17.21 -9.37
N GLU A 81 -1.89 16.54 -8.34
CA GLU A 81 -2.21 16.85 -6.95
C GLU A 81 -1.34 17.98 -6.41
N THR A 82 -1.92 18.88 -5.63
CA THR A 82 -1.15 19.79 -4.79
C THR A 82 -0.91 19.13 -3.44
N VAL A 83 0.35 18.85 -3.11
CA VAL A 83 0.73 18.28 -1.81
C VAL A 83 0.50 19.31 -0.73
N GLN A 84 -0.31 18.94 0.26
CA GLN A 84 -0.49 19.66 1.51
C GLN A 84 0.09 18.80 2.62
N ALA A 85 0.91 19.41 3.47
CA ALA A 85 1.48 18.79 4.65
C ALA A 85 1.74 19.87 5.71
N ASP A 86 2.05 19.46 6.93
CA ASP A 86 2.42 20.39 8.01
C ASP A 86 3.79 21.06 7.71
N SER A 87 4.72 20.30 7.13
CA SER A 87 6.00 20.82 6.63
C SER A 87 6.49 20.04 5.41
N LEU A 88 7.05 20.78 4.45
CA LEU A 88 7.67 20.27 3.23
C LEU A 88 9.03 20.93 3.01
N ALA A 89 10.10 20.15 3.02
CA ALA A 89 11.46 20.64 2.81
C ALA A 89 12.15 19.91 1.65
N ALA A 90 12.81 20.67 0.77
CA ALA A 90 13.74 20.10 -0.20
C ALA A 90 15.06 19.78 0.50
N ALA A 91 15.34 18.49 0.71
CA ALA A 91 16.51 18.04 1.48
C ALA A 91 17.75 17.81 0.64
N GLY A 92 17.59 17.58 -0.67
CA GLY A 92 18.69 17.29 -1.58
C GLY A 92 18.32 17.51 -3.04
N ARG A 93 19.33 17.80 -3.87
CA ARG A 93 19.18 17.99 -5.32
C ARG A 93 20.31 17.33 -6.08
N GLU A 94 19.96 16.70 -7.19
CA GLU A 94 20.90 16.11 -8.12
C GLU A 94 20.47 16.42 -9.56
N THR A 95 21.38 16.96 -10.37
CA THR A 95 21.09 17.19 -11.80
C THR A 95 21.20 15.86 -12.55
N LEU A 96 20.08 15.40 -13.13
CA LEU A 96 20.03 14.20 -13.97
C LEU A 96 20.50 14.49 -15.39
N TYR A 97 20.07 15.64 -15.92
CA TYR A 97 20.33 16.03 -17.30
C TYR A 97 20.39 17.55 -17.42
N ARG A 98 21.24 18.03 -18.32
CA ARG A 98 21.29 19.43 -18.71
C ARG A 98 21.18 19.52 -20.23
N HIS A 99 20.17 20.24 -20.70
CA HIS A 99 19.93 20.39 -22.13
C HIS A 99 21.00 21.29 -22.77
N PRO A 100 21.70 20.83 -23.82
CA PRO A 100 22.88 21.53 -24.35
C PRO A 100 22.56 22.88 -25.03
N GLY A 101 21.35 23.06 -25.55
CA GLY A 101 20.95 24.32 -26.20
C GLY A 101 20.47 25.40 -25.23
N SER A 102 19.43 25.10 -24.45
CA SER A 102 18.82 26.02 -23.48
C SER A 102 19.53 26.13 -22.12
N GLY A 103 20.43 25.20 -21.77
CA GLY A 103 21.03 25.11 -20.43
C GLY A 103 20.05 24.69 -19.33
N ALA A 104 18.77 24.46 -19.65
CA ALA A 104 17.76 24.01 -18.71
C ALA A 104 18.09 22.61 -18.18
N ALA A 105 17.80 22.37 -16.91
CA ALA A 105 18.12 21.13 -16.22
C ALA A 105 16.87 20.29 -15.92
N THR A 106 17.06 18.99 -15.88
CA THR A 106 16.20 18.05 -15.16
C THR A 106 16.88 17.74 -13.84
N GLU A 107 16.19 17.99 -12.74
CA GLU A 107 16.70 17.76 -11.40
C GLU A 107 15.88 16.67 -10.71
N LEU A 108 16.57 15.85 -9.94
CA LEU A 108 15.98 15.00 -8.94
C LEU A 108 16.04 15.72 -7.59
N VAL A 109 14.88 15.98 -7.00
CA VAL A 109 14.75 16.71 -5.73
C VAL A 109 14.21 15.76 -4.66
N GLU A 110 14.96 15.57 -3.57
CA GLU A 110 14.49 14.86 -2.38
C GLU A 110 13.58 15.77 -1.56
N ILE A 111 12.37 15.30 -1.27
CA ILE A 111 11.39 16.01 -0.45
C ILE A 111 11.20 15.24 0.86
N VAL A 112 11.46 15.94 1.96
CA VAL A 112 11.10 15.50 3.30
C VAL A 112 9.74 16.10 3.63
N ARG A 113 8.76 15.23 3.88
CA ARG A 113 7.41 15.58 4.28
C ARG A 113 7.21 15.23 5.75
N ARG A 114 6.71 16.19 6.52
CA ARG A 114 6.32 15.99 7.91
C ARG A 114 4.84 16.22 8.05
N ASP A 115 4.15 15.24 8.60
CA ASP A 115 2.73 15.32 8.93
C ASP A 115 2.58 15.17 10.44
N ARG A 116 1.73 16.02 11.03
CA ARG A 116 1.35 15.87 12.43
C ARG A 116 0.65 14.54 12.65
N LEU A 117 1.06 13.80 13.67
CA LEU A 117 0.36 12.59 14.07
C LEU A 117 -0.83 12.96 14.96
N GLU A 118 -2.01 12.56 14.51
CA GLU A 118 -3.25 12.67 15.27
C GLU A 118 -3.71 11.26 15.68
N PRO A 119 -3.19 10.73 16.80
CA PRO A 119 -3.55 9.39 17.22
C PRO A 119 -5.01 9.33 17.66
N THR A 120 -5.67 8.22 17.34
CA THR A 120 -7.04 7.94 17.78
C THR A 120 -7.03 7.60 19.27
N SER A 121 -7.76 8.35 20.09
CA SER A 121 -7.89 8.08 21.53
C SER A 121 -8.57 6.73 21.78
N ALA A 122 -8.33 6.13 22.94
CA ALA A 122 -8.98 4.88 23.32
C ALA A 122 -10.52 4.98 23.28
N ASP A 123 -11.07 6.11 23.76
CA ASP A 123 -12.53 6.35 23.75
C ASP A 123 -13.08 6.42 22.32
N ALA A 124 -12.40 7.15 21.43
CA ALA A 124 -12.80 7.25 20.02
C ALA A 124 -12.70 5.89 19.32
N ALA A 125 -11.65 5.12 19.58
CA ALA A 125 -11.47 3.79 18.99
C ALA A 125 -12.55 2.80 19.47
N LEU A 126 -12.94 2.86 20.75
CA LEU A 126 -14.05 2.07 21.29
C LEU A 126 -15.37 2.45 20.64
N GLU A 127 -15.62 3.74 20.44
CA GLU A 127 -16.84 4.22 19.78
C GLU A 127 -16.93 3.73 18.34
N ILE A 128 -15.84 3.86 17.56
CA ILE A 128 -15.76 3.32 16.19
C ILE A 128 -16.06 1.81 16.16
N GLY A 129 -15.60 1.05 17.16
CA GLY A 129 -15.86 -0.38 17.24
C GLY A 129 -17.31 -0.73 17.56
N LYS A 130 -18.07 0.15 18.21
CA LYS A 130 -19.51 -0.09 18.51
C LYS A 130 -20.38 -0.08 17.28
N ASP A 131 -19.98 0.64 16.23
CA ASP A 131 -20.69 0.67 14.94
C ASP A 131 -20.62 -0.67 14.19
N THR A 132 -19.84 -1.63 14.70
CA THR A 132 -19.77 -2.99 14.16
C THR A 132 -20.86 -3.88 14.75
N HIS A 133 -21.49 -4.71 13.91
CA HIS A 133 -22.50 -5.67 14.35
C HIS A 133 -21.92 -6.64 15.40
N GLY A 134 -22.36 -6.53 16.66
CA GLY A 134 -21.84 -7.34 17.79
C GLY A 134 -20.89 -6.61 18.75
N GLY A 135 -20.63 -5.32 18.53
CA GLY A 135 -19.79 -4.48 19.41
C GLY A 135 -18.28 -4.58 19.15
N PRO A 136 -17.47 -3.79 19.85
CA PRO A 136 -16.04 -3.69 19.60
C PRO A 136 -15.30 -4.99 19.95
N VAL A 137 -14.59 -5.57 18.98
CA VAL A 137 -13.72 -6.72 19.21
C VAL A 137 -12.30 -6.22 19.52
N LEU A 138 -11.96 -6.21 20.81
CA LEU A 138 -10.66 -5.74 21.30
C LEU A 138 -9.64 -6.88 21.32
N VAL A 139 -8.48 -6.63 20.72
CA VAL A 139 -7.41 -7.62 20.63
C VAL A 139 -6.06 -7.04 21.06
N VAL A 140 -5.21 -7.89 21.64
CA VAL A 140 -3.83 -7.59 22.01
C VAL A 140 -2.91 -8.64 21.41
N ASN A 141 -1.79 -8.21 20.83
CA ASN A 141 -0.77 -9.10 20.33
C ASN A 141 0.15 -9.54 21.47
N ALA A 142 0.15 -10.83 21.80
CA ALA A 142 0.90 -11.38 22.93
C ALA A 142 2.43 -11.27 22.76
N ARG A 143 2.93 -11.10 21.54
CA ARG A 143 4.37 -10.98 21.25
C ARG A 143 4.85 -9.53 21.28
N SER A 144 4.06 -8.61 20.72
CA SER A 144 4.46 -7.20 20.58
C SER A 144 3.83 -6.27 21.61
N ASN A 145 2.92 -6.76 22.46
CA ASN A 145 2.12 -5.97 23.41
C ASN A 145 1.35 -4.82 22.74
N ARG A 146 1.02 -4.99 21.47
CA ARG A 146 0.30 -4.02 20.65
C ARG A 146 -1.21 -4.28 20.80
N ALA A 147 -2.02 -3.24 21.08
CA ALA A 147 -3.49 -3.30 21.18
C ALA A 147 -4.27 -2.78 19.94
N ALA A 148 -5.27 -3.50 19.44
CA ALA A 148 -6.05 -3.11 18.25
C ALA A 148 -7.56 -3.27 18.46
N VAL A 149 -8.38 -2.53 17.70
CA VAL A 149 -9.81 -2.82 17.53
C VAL A 149 -9.99 -3.50 16.18
N VAL A 150 -10.65 -4.66 16.16
CA VAL A 150 -10.98 -5.36 14.91
C VAL A 150 -12.24 -4.73 14.33
N LEU A 151 -12.13 -4.24 13.10
CA LEU A 151 -13.20 -3.69 12.31
C LEU A 151 -13.43 -4.56 11.06
N PRO A 152 -14.64 -4.60 10.51
CA PRO A 152 -14.88 -5.23 9.22
C PRO A 152 -14.12 -4.48 8.12
N ALA A 153 -13.65 -5.19 7.12
CA ALA A 153 -13.09 -4.61 5.89
C ALA A 153 -13.78 -5.24 4.67
N PRO A 154 -13.87 -4.52 3.54
CA PRO A 154 -14.38 -5.10 2.31
C PRO A 154 -13.62 -6.37 1.95
N SER A 155 -14.37 -7.42 1.56
CA SER A 155 -13.75 -8.69 1.17
C SER A 155 -12.94 -8.49 -0.13
N GLY A 156 -11.76 -9.11 -0.19
CA GLY A 156 -10.96 -9.13 -1.41
C GLY A 156 -11.52 -10.18 -2.37
N LEU A 157 -11.63 -9.86 -3.65
CA LEU A 157 -11.94 -10.84 -4.69
C LEU A 157 -10.65 -11.20 -5.44
N PHE A 158 -10.35 -12.50 -5.52
CA PHE A 158 -9.25 -13.01 -6.34
C PHE A 158 -9.67 -13.17 -7.81
N ASP A 159 -8.67 -13.23 -8.70
CA ASP A 159 -8.88 -13.41 -10.14
C ASP A 159 -9.57 -14.75 -10.50
N ASP A 160 -9.46 -15.76 -9.63
CA ASP A 160 -10.12 -17.06 -9.75
C ASP A 160 -11.57 -17.06 -9.24
N GLY A 161 -12.08 -15.91 -8.78
CA GLY A 161 -13.42 -15.77 -8.21
C GLY A 161 -13.52 -16.14 -6.72
N GLY A 162 -12.42 -16.54 -6.09
CA GLY A 162 -12.35 -16.77 -4.64
C GLY A 162 -12.56 -15.47 -3.86
N VAL A 163 -13.32 -15.55 -2.76
CA VAL A 163 -13.53 -14.42 -1.84
C VAL A 163 -12.63 -14.59 -0.63
N GLN A 164 -11.85 -13.57 -0.30
CA GLN A 164 -11.07 -13.49 0.93
C GLN A 164 -11.76 -12.57 1.93
N GLU A 165 -12.17 -13.13 3.08
CA GLU A 165 -12.61 -12.31 4.21
C GLU A 165 -11.43 -11.52 4.75
N ARG A 166 -11.58 -10.20 4.80
CA ARG A 166 -10.58 -9.25 5.30
C ARG A 166 -11.10 -8.55 6.55
N ILE A 167 -10.18 -8.15 7.40
CA ILE A 167 -10.44 -7.28 8.54
C ILE A 167 -9.44 -6.16 8.62
N ARG A 168 -9.85 -5.11 9.32
CA ARG A 168 -9.04 -3.93 9.57
C ARG A 168 -8.76 -3.84 11.07
N LEU A 169 -7.48 -3.81 11.41
CA LEU A 169 -7.01 -3.51 12.76
C LEU A 169 -6.85 -2.00 12.88
N LEU A 170 -7.78 -1.37 13.60
CA LEU A 170 -7.60 0.01 14.02
C LEU A 170 -6.57 0.08 15.14
N ARG A 171 -5.62 1.00 14.98
CA ARG A 171 -4.45 1.22 15.85
C ARG A 171 -4.38 2.70 16.24
N PRO A 172 -3.61 3.06 17.29
CA PRO A 172 -3.47 4.46 17.69
C PRO A 172 -3.08 5.39 16.54
N ALA A 173 -2.11 5.02 15.71
CA ALA A 173 -1.55 5.88 14.65
C ALA A 173 -1.80 5.35 13.22
N GLY A 174 -2.80 4.49 13.02
CA GLY A 174 -3.03 3.89 11.71
C GLY A 174 -4.09 2.79 11.68
N ARG A 175 -4.18 2.15 10.52
CA ARG A 175 -5.09 1.03 10.25
C ARG A 175 -4.34 0.03 9.39
N ASP A 176 -4.34 -1.23 9.81
CA ASP A 176 -3.71 -2.32 9.06
C ASP A 176 -4.81 -3.27 8.56
N THR A 177 -4.88 -3.54 7.25
CA THR A 177 -5.83 -4.50 6.70
C THR A 177 -5.14 -5.85 6.49
N MET A 178 -5.76 -6.93 6.95
CA MET A 178 -5.22 -8.29 6.80
C MET A 178 -6.35 -9.32 6.59
N ALA A 179 -5.99 -10.54 6.19
CA ALA A 179 -6.97 -11.62 6.06
C ALA A 179 -7.47 -12.08 7.45
N ARG A 180 -8.75 -12.44 7.56
CA ARG A 180 -9.30 -13.02 8.81
C ARG A 180 -8.49 -14.23 9.28
N ALA A 181 -8.22 -15.16 8.38
CA ALA A 181 -7.46 -16.37 8.68
C ALA A 181 -6.04 -16.08 9.17
N GLU A 182 -5.44 -14.96 8.74
CA GLU A 182 -4.12 -14.54 9.20
C GLU A 182 -4.18 -14.00 10.63
N LEU A 183 -5.26 -13.29 11.00
CA LEU A 183 -5.49 -12.89 12.39
C LEU A 183 -5.58 -14.12 13.30
N ASP A 184 -6.34 -15.14 12.90
CA ASP A 184 -6.53 -16.36 13.69
C ASP A 184 -5.25 -17.18 13.85
N ALA A 185 -4.37 -17.17 12.84
CA ALA A 185 -3.07 -17.84 12.88
C ALA A 185 -1.95 -17.03 13.57
N SER A 186 -2.24 -15.79 13.97
CA SER A 186 -1.26 -14.87 14.54
C SER A 186 -1.20 -14.91 16.08
N ASN A 187 -0.45 -13.97 16.67
CA ASN A 187 -0.36 -13.81 18.13
C ASN A 187 -1.42 -12.85 18.71
N TRP A 188 -2.42 -12.47 17.92
CA TRP A 188 -3.53 -11.62 18.38
C TRP A 188 -4.52 -12.45 19.19
N ARG A 189 -4.82 -12.00 20.41
CA ARG A 189 -5.86 -12.60 21.27
C ARG A 189 -6.87 -11.56 21.70
N LYS A 190 -8.10 -11.99 21.96
CA LYS A 190 -9.10 -11.13 22.62
C LYS A 190 -8.57 -10.69 23.99
N ALA A 191 -8.83 -9.43 24.34
CA ALA A 191 -8.39 -8.83 25.59
C ALA A 191 -9.53 -8.11 26.29
N ALA A 192 -9.45 -8.01 27.62
CA ALA A 192 -10.35 -7.16 28.38
C ALA A 192 -10.05 -5.68 28.11
N GLU A 193 -11.07 -4.82 28.18
CA GLU A 193 -10.92 -3.39 27.89
C GLU A 193 -9.83 -2.72 28.72
N ALA A 194 -9.70 -3.09 30.01
CA ALA A 194 -8.69 -2.52 30.90
C ALA A 194 -7.26 -2.80 30.43
N GLU A 195 -6.96 -4.05 30.02
CA GLU A 195 -5.65 -4.43 29.47
C GLU A 195 -5.41 -3.71 28.13
N TRP A 196 -6.41 -3.75 27.25
CA TRP A 196 -6.35 -3.13 25.93
C TRP A 196 -6.09 -1.62 26.02
N ARG A 197 -6.83 -0.91 26.88
CA ARG A 197 -6.69 0.55 27.07
C ARG A 197 -5.32 0.91 27.61
N SER A 198 -4.82 0.15 28.59
CA SER A 198 -3.49 0.39 29.15
C SER A 198 -2.40 0.30 28.08
N LEU A 199 -2.47 -0.69 27.18
CA LEU A 199 -1.51 -0.84 26.09
C LEU A 199 -1.71 0.22 24.99
N TRP A 200 -2.96 0.60 24.71
CA TRP A 200 -3.30 1.64 23.74
C TRP A 200 -2.74 3.01 24.16
N ASP A 201 -3.00 3.42 25.41
CA ASP A 201 -2.56 4.71 25.95
C ASP A 201 -1.03 4.76 26.10
N ALA A 202 -0.40 3.64 26.49
CA ALA A 202 1.06 3.53 26.54
C ALA A 202 1.69 3.71 25.15
N GLU A 203 1.07 3.18 24.11
CA GLU A 203 1.53 3.39 22.74
C GLU A 203 1.35 4.83 22.29
N ILE A 204 0.19 5.46 22.55
CA ILE A 204 -0.03 6.89 22.27
C ILE A 204 1.05 7.76 22.93
N ALA A 205 1.35 7.50 24.21
CA ALA A 205 2.36 8.26 24.94
C ALA A 205 3.78 8.10 24.37
N GLY A 206 4.05 7.00 23.67
CA GLY A 206 5.32 6.74 22.99
C GLY A 206 5.41 7.26 21.55
N LEU A 207 4.32 7.78 20.98
CA LEU A 207 4.33 8.27 19.59
C LEU A 207 5.06 9.61 19.46
N PRO A 208 5.79 9.82 18.35
CA PRO A 208 6.32 11.14 18.04
C PRO A 208 5.18 12.10 17.70
N SER A 209 5.43 13.41 17.81
CA SER A 209 4.43 14.43 17.43
C SER A 209 4.18 14.49 15.93
N HIS A 210 5.17 14.09 15.13
CA HIS A 210 5.11 14.10 13.67
C HIS A 210 5.63 12.79 13.10
N ARG A 211 5.09 12.41 11.95
CA ARG A 211 5.63 11.37 11.09
C ARG A 211 6.41 12.03 9.96
N GLU A 212 7.65 11.60 9.77
CA GLU A 212 8.47 11.99 8.63
C GLU A 212 8.35 10.93 7.54
N SER A 213 8.24 11.37 6.29
CA SER A 213 8.28 10.52 5.09
C SER A 213 9.09 11.20 4.00
N ARG A 214 9.62 10.42 3.06
CA ARG A 214 10.46 10.91 1.97
C ARG A 214 9.95 10.44 0.63
N PHE A 215 10.05 11.31 -0.36
CA PHE A 215 9.80 11.00 -1.76
C PHE A 215 10.65 11.92 -2.65
N TRP A 216 10.80 11.56 -3.92
CA TRP A 216 11.58 12.35 -4.86
C TRP A 216 10.70 12.94 -5.95
N LEU A 217 11.11 14.09 -6.46
CA LEU A 217 10.54 14.72 -7.65
C LEU A 217 11.58 14.79 -8.75
N ALA A 218 11.28 14.22 -9.92
CA ALA A 218 11.93 14.63 -11.16
C ALA A 218 11.26 15.92 -11.64
N ALA A 219 11.97 17.04 -11.53
CA ALA A 219 11.47 18.38 -11.80
C ALA A 219 12.31 19.11 -12.87
N GLY A 220 11.76 20.18 -13.45
CA GLY A 220 12.40 20.95 -14.52
C GLY A 220 12.03 20.45 -15.91
N LEU A 221 13.01 20.38 -16.81
CA LEU A 221 12.75 20.03 -18.22
C LEU A 221 12.62 18.52 -18.42
N LEU A 222 11.41 17.97 -18.39
CA LEU A 222 11.19 16.51 -18.42
C LEU A 222 11.03 15.90 -19.81
N LEU A 223 10.48 16.64 -20.79
CA LEU A 223 10.18 16.10 -22.13
C LEU A 223 11.40 15.44 -22.83
N PRO A 224 12.61 16.03 -22.81
CA PRO A 224 13.77 15.46 -23.49
C PRO A 224 14.31 14.17 -22.86
N VAL A 225 13.82 13.82 -21.67
CA VAL A 225 14.29 12.66 -20.90
C VAL A 225 13.16 11.72 -20.49
N TRP A 226 11.98 11.90 -21.09
CA TRP A 226 10.76 11.18 -20.74
C TRP A 226 10.90 9.67 -20.92
N ASP A 227 11.66 9.25 -21.94
CA ASP A 227 11.99 7.86 -22.26
C ASP A 227 12.85 7.16 -21.20
N ARG A 228 13.49 7.91 -20.30
CA ARG A 228 14.35 7.41 -19.22
C ARG A 228 13.70 7.45 -17.85
N LEU A 229 12.48 7.96 -17.75
CA LEU A 229 11.67 7.88 -16.54
C LEU A 229 10.81 6.61 -16.60
N PRO A 230 10.49 5.96 -15.47
CA PRO A 230 9.70 4.73 -15.45
C PRO A 230 8.38 4.86 -16.23
N ALA A 231 7.84 3.81 -16.84
CA ALA A 231 6.49 3.91 -17.44
C ALA A 231 5.37 3.85 -16.37
N GLU A 232 5.69 3.27 -15.21
CA GLU A 232 4.76 3.01 -14.11
C GLU A 232 4.68 4.20 -13.15
N ASN A 233 3.52 4.41 -12.52
CA ASN A 233 3.26 5.51 -11.58
C ASN A 233 3.66 6.88 -12.15
N MET A 234 2.87 7.41 -13.09
CA MET A 234 3.15 8.70 -13.76
C MET A 234 2.69 9.92 -12.93
N ARG A 235 2.50 9.75 -11.61
CA ARG A 235 1.97 10.77 -10.72
C ARG A 235 2.81 12.04 -10.78
N VAL A 236 2.16 13.16 -11.07
CA VAL A 236 2.77 14.49 -11.03
C VAL A 236 2.22 15.23 -9.83
N ARG A 237 3.12 15.79 -9.01
CA ARG A 237 2.76 16.57 -7.84
C ARG A 237 3.26 17.99 -7.96
N ARG A 238 2.43 18.92 -7.52
CA ARG A 238 2.81 20.30 -7.23
C ARG A 238 2.95 20.43 -5.72
N LEU A 239 3.97 21.12 -5.26
CA LEU A 239 4.11 21.42 -3.85
C LEU A 239 4.74 22.80 -3.64
N ARG A 240 4.54 23.33 -2.45
CA ARG A 240 5.26 24.51 -1.97
C ARG A 240 6.00 24.13 -0.70
N THR A 241 7.30 24.37 -0.66
CA THR A 241 8.13 24.10 0.50
C THR A 241 7.99 25.21 1.55
N ASP A 242 8.50 24.93 2.75
CA ASP A 242 8.45 25.83 3.90
C ASP A 242 9.19 27.17 3.66
N ASP A 243 10.23 27.16 2.81
CA ASP A 243 10.96 28.35 2.36
C ASP A 243 10.28 29.11 1.20
N GLY A 244 9.12 28.63 0.76
CA GLY A 244 8.26 29.29 -0.23
C GLY A 244 8.52 28.91 -1.68
N GLU A 245 9.47 28.00 -1.96
CA GLU A 245 9.75 27.49 -3.30
C GLU A 245 8.56 26.67 -3.82
N ALA A 246 8.19 26.91 -5.08
CA ALA A 246 7.16 26.13 -5.77
C ALA A 246 7.82 25.07 -6.68
N LEU A 247 7.54 23.81 -6.40
CA LEU A 247 8.03 22.67 -7.17
C LEU A 247 6.87 21.98 -7.89
N ILE A 248 7.13 21.56 -9.12
CA ILE A 248 6.27 20.65 -9.86
C ILE A 248 7.14 19.59 -10.52
N GLY A 249 6.77 18.34 -10.35
CA GLY A 249 7.56 17.25 -10.87
C GLY A 249 6.85 15.92 -10.79
N ARG A 250 7.43 14.95 -11.47
CA ARG A 250 7.00 13.56 -11.39
C ARG A 250 7.48 12.95 -10.09
N VAL A 251 6.58 12.30 -9.36
CA VAL A 251 6.91 11.60 -8.12
C VAL A 251 7.65 10.32 -8.46
N LEU A 252 8.76 10.09 -7.77
CA LEU A 252 9.52 8.86 -7.84
C LEU A 252 9.63 8.29 -6.43
N ASP A 253 9.41 6.98 -6.31
CA ASP A 253 9.78 6.25 -5.10
C ASP A 253 11.26 5.85 -5.12
N PHE A 254 11.73 5.24 -4.02
CA PHE A 254 13.13 4.83 -3.86
C PHE A 254 13.67 3.93 -4.98
N GLU A 255 12.86 2.99 -5.47
CA GLU A 255 13.29 2.03 -6.49
C GLU A 255 13.39 2.74 -7.84
N GLN A 256 12.39 3.56 -8.15
CA GLN A 256 12.34 4.37 -9.35
C GLN A 256 13.49 5.37 -9.41
N VAL A 257 13.89 5.97 -8.28
CA VAL A 257 15.05 6.86 -8.22
C VAL A 257 16.32 6.13 -8.61
N ARG A 258 16.54 4.92 -8.11
CA ARG A 258 17.72 4.10 -8.46
C ARG A 258 17.73 3.77 -9.95
N ALA A 259 16.58 3.34 -10.49
CA ALA A 259 16.42 3.05 -11.91
C ALA A 259 16.71 4.28 -12.79
N VAL A 260 16.16 5.45 -12.42
CA VAL A 260 16.39 6.72 -13.11
C VAL A 260 17.86 7.10 -13.08
N ARG A 261 18.51 7.08 -11.90
CA ARG A 261 19.95 7.38 -11.76
C ARG A 261 20.78 6.48 -12.68
N SER A 262 20.53 5.17 -12.65
CA SER A 262 21.19 4.21 -13.53
C SER A 262 20.98 4.52 -15.02
N ALA A 263 19.76 4.92 -15.43
CA ALA A 263 19.46 5.28 -16.82
C ALA A 263 20.22 6.54 -17.31
N PHE A 264 20.66 7.40 -16.39
CA PHE A 264 21.53 8.55 -16.67
C PHE A 264 23.02 8.25 -16.47
N GLY A 265 23.40 6.99 -16.22
CA GLY A 265 24.79 6.62 -15.93
C GLY A 265 25.28 7.10 -14.57
N LEU A 266 24.37 7.50 -13.69
CA LEU A 266 24.66 7.83 -12.30
C LEU A 266 24.59 6.53 -11.48
N GLY A 267 25.65 6.23 -10.73
CA GLY A 267 25.68 5.06 -9.86
C GLY A 267 24.88 5.27 -8.58
N GLY A 268 24.32 4.18 -8.04
CA GLY A 268 23.64 4.16 -6.74
C GLY A 268 22.27 4.82 -6.72
N GLY A 269 21.69 4.91 -5.53
CA GLY A 269 20.54 5.75 -5.23
C GLY A 269 20.39 5.94 -3.72
N PRO A 270 19.29 6.57 -3.26
CA PRO A 270 19.11 6.90 -1.86
C PRO A 270 19.17 5.64 -0.99
N ALA A 271 19.88 5.75 0.15
CA ALA A 271 19.86 4.70 1.15
C ALA A 271 18.42 4.54 1.66
N MET A 272 17.97 3.30 1.80
CA MET A 272 16.66 2.99 2.37
C MET A 272 16.85 2.57 3.82
N THR A 273 16.01 3.10 4.70
CA THR A 273 15.78 2.52 6.02
C THR A 273 15.14 1.14 5.88
N GLY A 274 15.22 0.33 6.92
CA GLY A 274 14.57 -0.97 6.99
C GLY A 274 13.06 -0.89 6.84
N ALA A 275 12.44 0.20 7.32
CA ALA A 275 11.02 0.46 7.12
C ALA A 275 10.66 0.72 5.66
N GLU A 276 11.44 1.56 4.97
CA GLU A 276 11.24 1.86 3.55
C GLU A 276 11.49 0.64 2.68
N ALA A 277 12.52 -0.16 3.00
CA ALA A 277 12.82 -1.41 2.30
C ALA A 277 11.75 -2.47 2.52
N PHE A 278 11.23 -2.57 3.76
CA PHE A 278 10.11 -3.46 4.06
C PHE A 278 8.89 -3.10 3.22
N GLU A 279 8.52 -1.81 3.19
CA GLU A 279 7.36 -1.33 2.44
C GLU A 279 7.53 -1.51 0.92
N ALA A 280 8.73 -1.28 0.39
CA ALA A 280 9.04 -1.55 -1.02
C ALA A 280 8.81 -3.02 -1.38
N VAL A 281 9.30 -3.94 -0.55
CA VAL A 281 9.19 -5.38 -0.82
C VAL A 281 7.78 -5.90 -0.54
N MET A 282 7.22 -5.63 0.64
CA MET A 282 5.96 -6.20 1.08
C MET A 282 4.74 -5.48 0.49
N GLY A 283 4.74 -4.15 0.53
CA GLY A 283 3.64 -3.33 0.01
C GLY A 283 3.63 -3.33 -1.51
N ARG A 284 4.75 -2.92 -2.12
CA ARG A 284 4.84 -2.71 -3.59
C ARG A 284 5.28 -3.95 -4.37
N GLY A 285 5.70 -5.03 -3.71
CA GLY A 285 6.16 -6.24 -4.38
C GLY A 285 7.53 -6.09 -5.06
N ALA A 286 8.29 -5.05 -4.74
CA ALA A 286 9.60 -4.79 -5.34
C ALA A 286 10.62 -5.87 -4.95
N ALA A 287 11.63 -6.05 -5.81
CA ALA A 287 12.79 -6.89 -5.51
C ALA A 287 14.03 -6.00 -5.38
N LEU A 288 14.63 -5.97 -4.19
CA LEU A 288 15.80 -5.14 -3.90
C LEU A 288 17.07 -6.00 -3.91
N THR A 289 18.10 -5.58 -4.65
CA THR A 289 19.39 -6.29 -4.68
C THR A 289 20.33 -5.68 -3.64
N LEU A 290 21.09 -6.52 -2.95
CA LEU A 290 22.16 -6.13 -2.02
C LEU A 290 23.52 -6.17 -2.72
N THR A 291 24.50 -5.42 -2.20
CA THR A 291 25.87 -5.31 -2.73
C THR A 291 26.62 -6.64 -2.84
N ASN A 292 26.26 -7.64 -2.04
CA ASN A 292 26.81 -8.99 -2.11
C ASN A 292 26.05 -9.92 -3.09
N GLY A 293 25.12 -9.37 -3.89
CA GLY A 293 24.34 -10.10 -4.88
C GLY A 293 23.09 -10.79 -4.34
N TRP A 294 22.81 -10.70 -3.04
CA TRP A 294 21.56 -11.22 -2.49
C TRP A 294 20.36 -10.37 -2.89
N ARG A 295 19.16 -10.93 -2.81
CA ARG A 295 17.93 -10.25 -3.18
C ARG A 295 16.89 -10.32 -2.07
N LEU A 296 16.27 -9.19 -1.75
CA LEU A 296 15.11 -9.09 -0.88
C LEU A 296 13.86 -9.12 -1.76
N ALA A 297 12.99 -10.10 -1.56
CA ALA A 297 11.77 -10.25 -2.36
C ALA A 297 10.58 -10.77 -1.54
N ARG A 298 9.36 -10.36 -1.92
CA ARG A 298 8.12 -10.90 -1.32
C ARG A 298 7.86 -12.30 -1.84
N ARG A 299 7.62 -13.22 -0.91
CA ARG A 299 7.35 -14.63 -1.18
C ARG A 299 6.22 -15.14 -0.30
N ARG A 300 5.24 -15.77 -0.93
CA ARG A 300 4.12 -16.42 -0.24
C ARG A 300 4.50 -17.84 0.14
N ILE A 301 4.55 -18.13 1.44
CA ILE A 301 4.91 -19.45 1.98
C ILE A 301 3.89 -19.84 3.03
N MET A 302 3.32 -21.03 2.88
CA MET A 302 2.28 -21.56 3.78
C MET A 302 1.13 -20.56 3.99
N GLY A 303 0.73 -19.85 2.93
CA GLY A 303 -0.40 -18.91 2.97
C GLY A 303 -0.10 -17.51 3.52
N ALA A 304 1.14 -17.23 3.92
CA ALA A 304 1.56 -15.92 4.41
C ALA A 304 2.64 -15.29 3.52
N ASP A 305 2.56 -13.98 3.29
CA ASP A 305 3.59 -13.22 2.59
C ASP A 305 4.74 -12.88 3.54
N ARG A 306 5.97 -13.14 3.10
CA ARG A 306 7.19 -12.95 3.87
C ARG A 306 8.25 -12.29 3.01
N VAL A 307 9.11 -11.47 3.63
CA VAL A 307 10.34 -11.00 2.98
C VAL A 307 11.37 -12.11 3.03
N GLU A 308 11.77 -12.61 1.87
CA GLU A 308 12.84 -13.58 1.72
C GLU A 308 14.14 -12.91 1.34
N ILE A 309 15.24 -13.38 1.95
CA ILE A 309 16.60 -13.06 1.54
C ILE A 309 17.08 -14.20 0.64
N GLU A 310 17.03 -13.98 -0.67
CA GLU A 310 17.46 -14.92 -1.70
C GLU A 310 18.98 -14.79 -1.93
N GLY A 311 19.70 -15.91 -2.01
CA GLY A 311 21.14 -15.93 -2.27
C GLY A 311 22.09 -16.34 -1.12
N PRO A 312 21.75 -16.21 0.19
CA PRO A 312 22.59 -16.74 1.25
C PRO A 312 22.91 -18.23 1.06
N VAL A 313 24.16 -18.61 1.29
CA VAL A 313 24.57 -20.02 1.33
C VAL A 313 24.61 -20.52 2.77
N ASP A 314 24.79 -21.83 2.99
CA ASP A 314 24.72 -22.45 4.32
C ASP A 314 25.62 -21.77 5.36
N THR A 315 26.80 -21.28 4.96
CA THR A 315 27.74 -20.57 5.84
C THR A 315 27.20 -19.23 6.35
N ASP A 316 26.28 -18.59 5.62
CA ASP A 316 25.72 -17.29 5.98
C ASP A 316 24.52 -17.41 6.94
N THR A 317 23.86 -18.56 6.92
CA THR A 317 22.63 -18.82 7.71
C THR A 317 22.86 -18.61 9.21
N ALA A 318 24.03 -18.99 9.72
CA ALA A 318 24.37 -18.80 11.14
C ALA A 318 24.46 -17.32 11.53
N VAL A 319 24.98 -16.47 10.64
CA VAL A 319 25.05 -15.01 10.87
C VAL A 319 23.65 -14.41 10.83
N LEU A 320 22.85 -14.75 9.81
CA LEU A 320 21.49 -14.26 9.65
C LEU A 320 20.58 -14.70 10.81
N LYS A 321 20.71 -15.95 11.27
CA LYS A 321 19.98 -16.44 12.45
C LYS A 321 20.35 -15.67 13.73
N ARG A 322 21.63 -15.34 13.94
CA ARG A 322 22.06 -14.49 15.07
C ARG A 322 21.53 -13.07 14.97
N MET A 323 21.37 -12.54 13.75
CA MET A 323 20.71 -11.24 13.55
C MET A 323 19.21 -11.29 13.85
N GLY A 324 18.60 -12.48 13.87
CA GLY A 324 17.18 -12.69 14.14
C GLY A 324 16.36 -13.04 12.90
N CYS A 325 17.01 -13.37 11.77
CA CYS A 325 16.33 -13.93 10.61
C CYS A 325 15.83 -15.33 10.94
N THR A 326 14.69 -15.70 10.38
CA THR A 326 14.18 -17.06 10.47
C THR A 326 14.78 -17.90 9.35
N VAL A 327 15.33 -19.06 9.70
CA VAL A 327 15.90 -20.01 8.73
C VAL A 327 15.05 -21.27 8.79
N GLU A 328 14.46 -21.66 7.66
CA GLU A 328 13.54 -22.79 7.54
C GLU A 328 13.89 -23.64 6.32
N ILE A 329 13.56 -24.93 6.37
CA ILE A 329 13.62 -25.80 5.19
C ILE A 329 12.23 -25.85 4.56
N VAL A 330 12.09 -25.29 3.37
CA VAL A 330 10.84 -25.26 2.60
C VAL A 330 11.09 -25.93 1.26
N SER A 331 10.28 -26.93 0.91
CA SER A 331 10.45 -27.70 -0.33
C SER A 331 11.88 -28.20 -0.55
N TRP A 332 12.47 -28.78 0.51
CA TRP A 332 13.84 -29.34 0.52
C TRP A 332 14.97 -28.32 0.32
N ARG A 333 14.70 -27.02 0.46
CA ARG A 333 15.70 -25.95 0.38
C ARG A 333 15.71 -25.11 1.65
N THR A 334 16.90 -24.78 2.12
CA THR A 334 17.09 -23.79 3.18
C THR A 334 16.72 -22.41 2.66
N ARG A 335 15.78 -21.73 3.33
CA ARG A 335 15.32 -20.38 2.98
C ARG A 335 15.44 -19.48 4.20
N VAL A 336 15.75 -18.21 3.98
CA VAL A 336 15.99 -17.22 5.03
C VAL A 336 14.98 -16.08 4.91
N PHE A 337 14.32 -15.74 6.01
CA PHE A 337 13.27 -14.72 6.04
C PHE A 337 13.60 -13.60 7.02
N ALA A 338 13.32 -12.37 6.60
CA ALA A 338 13.34 -11.20 7.46
C ALA A 338 11.91 -10.85 7.89
N PRO A 339 11.56 -10.94 9.19
CA PRO A 339 10.17 -10.83 9.62
C PRO A 339 9.67 -9.39 9.80
N GLY A 340 10.52 -8.37 9.64
CA GLY A 340 10.11 -6.98 9.88
C GLY A 340 11.16 -5.91 9.57
N PRO A 341 10.78 -4.63 9.66
CA PRO A 341 11.59 -3.49 9.25
C PRO A 341 12.89 -3.35 10.03
N ASP A 342 12.89 -3.55 11.36
CA ASP A 342 14.10 -3.45 12.20
C ASP A 342 15.18 -4.48 11.85
N LEU A 343 14.77 -5.65 11.31
CA LEU A 343 15.74 -6.63 10.87
C LEU A 343 16.27 -6.29 9.47
N LEU A 344 15.41 -5.81 8.58
CA LEU A 344 15.85 -5.31 7.28
C LEU A 344 16.82 -4.14 7.44
N GLU A 345 16.60 -3.24 8.39
CA GLU A 345 17.54 -2.17 8.75
C GLU A 345 18.94 -2.76 9.03
N ARG A 346 19.03 -3.77 9.91
CA ARG A 346 20.30 -4.43 10.24
C ARG A 346 20.93 -5.17 9.07
N VAL A 347 20.12 -5.81 8.22
CA VAL A 347 20.59 -6.49 7.01
C VAL A 347 21.17 -5.46 6.03
N ILE A 348 20.47 -4.36 5.77
CA ILE A 348 20.90 -3.31 4.85
C ILE A 348 22.12 -2.56 5.38
N GLN A 349 22.21 -2.31 6.69
CA GLN A 349 23.41 -1.72 7.30
C GLN A 349 24.66 -2.60 7.11
N ARG A 350 24.50 -3.92 7.15
CA ARG A 350 25.61 -4.87 6.96
C ARG A 350 25.92 -5.15 5.50
N TRP A 351 24.89 -5.23 4.67
CA TRP A 351 24.96 -5.45 3.22
C TRP A 351 24.10 -4.39 2.53
N PRO A 352 24.70 -3.22 2.19
CA PRO A 352 23.97 -2.12 1.58
C PRO A 352 23.29 -2.52 0.27
N LEU A 353 22.29 -1.74 -0.12
CA LEU A 353 21.62 -1.93 -1.40
C LEU A 353 22.58 -1.76 -2.58
N ALA A 354 22.32 -2.54 -3.63
CA ALA A 354 22.84 -2.46 -4.99
C ALA A 354 23.10 -1.02 -5.45
N ALA A 355 23.94 -0.82 -6.47
CA ALA A 355 23.79 0.33 -7.35
C ALA A 355 22.50 0.23 -8.17
#